data_AF-A0A4S5E328-F1
#
_entry.id   AF-A0A4S5E328-F1
#
_cell.length_a   1.000
_cell.length_b   1.000
_cell.length_c   1.000
_cell.angle_alpha   90.00
_cell.angle_beta   90.00
_cell.angle_gamma   90.00
#
_symmetry.space_group_name_H-M   'P 1'
#
loop_
_entity.id
_entity.type
_entity.pdbx_description
1 polymer ?
#
loop_
_entity_poly.entity_id
_entity_poly.type
_entity_poly.pdbx_seq_one_letter_code
_entity_poly.pdbx_strand_id
1 'polypeptide(L)'
;MGRQNPPRNAARVVLLGCAVVVSTGCAPSFSEVEKRDMRDTKSDYQRAVLDDLVVSEAEYRNAVDATRDCLQDKGFGVGGVEQDGNQLGFSSSYDGPHAASEGAMQACHDEYLNQVAAVWVSQRISLTS
;
A
#
# COMPACT_ATOMS: atom_id res chain seq x y z
N MET A 1 -45.78 31.67 52.70
CA MET A 1 -44.51 32.42 52.61
C MET A 1 -43.64 31.70 51.58
N GLY A 2 -43.16 32.20 50.46
CA GLY A 2 -43.27 33.44 49.70
C GLY A 2 -42.66 33.12 48.32
N ARG A 3 -43.30 33.61 47.25
CA ARG A 3 -42.93 33.43 45.84
C ARG A 3 -41.52 33.97 45.53
N GLN A 4 -40.88 33.43 44.47
CA GLN A 4 -40.31 34.21 43.36
C GLN A 4 -39.74 33.31 42.23
N ASN A 5 -40.31 33.46 41.04
CA ASN A 5 -39.79 33.20 39.68
C ASN A 5 -39.94 34.55 38.93
N PRO A 6 -39.31 34.81 37.76
CA PRO A 6 -37.96 34.53 37.23
C PRO A 6 -37.29 35.86 36.76
N PRO A 7 -36.26 35.84 35.89
CA PRO A 7 -36.58 36.33 34.55
C PRO A 7 -36.17 35.40 33.40
N ARG A 8 -37.05 35.42 32.40
CA ARG A 8 -36.90 34.86 31.05
C ARG A 8 -35.79 35.60 30.32
N ASN A 9 -34.71 34.90 29.98
CA ASN A 9 -33.81 35.33 28.92
C ASN A 9 -34.00 34.38 27.73
N ALA A 10 -34.74 34.87 26.74
CA ALA A 10 -34.73 34.36 25.40
C ALA A 10 -33.39 34.74 24.75
N ALA A 11 -32.60 33.76 24.31
CA ALA A 11 -31.60 33.99 23.27
C ALA A 11 -31.11 32.68 22.66
N ARG A 12 -31.58 32.45 21.43
CA ARG A 12 -30.82 31.96 20.27
C ARG A 12 -30.32 30.52 20.33
N VAL A 13 -31.13 29.66 19.71
CA VAL A 13 -30.67 28.52 18.91
C VAL A 13 -29.54 28.99 18.00
N VAL A 14 -28.33 28.49 18.24
CA VAL A 14 -27.28 28.46 17.23
C VAL A 14 -27.00 26.98 16.96
N LEU A 15 -27.68 26.48 15.93
CA LEU A 15 -27.30 25.28 15.21
C LEU A 15 -25.92 25.55 14.57
N LEU A 16 -24.86 25.11 15.23
CA LEU A 16 -23.56 24.91 14.58
C LEU A 16 -23.36 23.41 14.45
N GLY A 17 -23.88 22.89 13.34
CA GLY A 17 -23.61 21.54 12.90
C GLY A 17 -22.11 21.36 12.69
N CYS A 18 -21.48 20.52 13.50
CA CYS A 18 -20.27 19.83 13.08
C CYS A 18 -20.68 18.73 12.11
N ALA A 19 -20.93 19.12 10.86
CA ALA A 19 -20.85 18.18 9.75
C ALA A 19 -19.36 17.91 9.50
N VAL A 20 -18.74 17.08 10.34
CA VAL A 20 -17.48 16.44 9.96
C VAL A 20 -17.88 15.30 9.05
N VAL A 21 -17.90 15.56 7.75
CA VAL A 21 -17.84 14.51 6.74
C VAL A 21 -16.44 13.92 6.86
N VAL A 22 -16.27 12.93 7.75
CA VAL A 22 -15.12 12.05 7.67
C VAL A 22 -15.35 11.22 6.42
N SER A 23 -14.68 11.62 5.34
CA SER A 23 -14.50 10.81 4.16
C SER A 23 -13.80 9.52 4.59
N THR A 24 -14.56 8.50 4.99
CA THR A 24 -14.04 7.14 5.15
C THR A 24 -13.75 6.63 3.76
N GLY A 25 -12.58 7.00 3.24
CA GLY A 25 -11.93 6.23 2.21
C GLY A 25 -11.77 4.82 2.75
N CYS A 26 -12.50 3.87 2.16
CA CYS A 26 -12.37 2.46 2.52
C CYS A 26 -10.96 1.98 2.16
N ALA A 27 -9.98 2.16 3.03
CA ALA A 27 -8.77 1.37 2.96
C ALA A 27 -9.19 -0.10 3.20
N PRO A 28 -8.78 -1.08 2.36
CA PRO A 28 -8.86 -2.48 2.74
C PRO A 28 -8.24 -2.68 4.11
N SER A 29 -9.08 -3.06 5.07
CA SER A 29 -8.68 -3.35 6.43
C SER A 29 -8.30 -4.82 6.50
N PHE A 30 -7.02 -5.14 6.28
CA PHE A 30 -6.51 -6.45 6.67
C PHE A 30 -6.65 -6.62 8.19
N SER A 31 -7.08 -7.80 8.64
CA SER A 31 -7.06 -8.13 10.06
C SER A 31 -5.61 -8.21 10.59
N GLU A 32 -5.42 -8.02 11.89
CA GLU A 32 -4.10 -8.16 12.54
C GLU A 32 -3.51 -9.57 12.36
N VAL A 33 -4.35 -10.57 12.14
CA VAL A 33 -3.93 -11.95 11.84
C VAL A 33 -3.46 -12.07 10.40
N GLU A 34 -4.22 -11.56 9.42
CA GLU A 34 -3.78 -11.53 8.01
C GLU A 34 -2.48 -10.75 7.85
N LYS A 35 -2.35 -9.63 8.55
CA LYS A 35 -1.11 -8.84 8.59
C LYS A 35 0.07 -9.63 9.15
N ARG A 36 -0.14 -10.40 10.22
CA ARG A 36 0.90 -11.25 10.83
C ARG A 36 1.31 -12.39 9.91
N ASP A 37 0.34 -13.06 9.30
CA ASP A 37 0.60 -14.14 8.33
C ASP A 37 1.33 -13.59 7.08
N MET A 38 1.01 -12.36 6.66
CA MET A 38 1.74 -11.63 5.61
C MET A 38 3.15 -11.24 6.01
N ARG A 39 3.54 -11.21 7.29
CA ARG A 39 4.93 -10.99 7.69
C ARG A 39 5.70 -12.31 7.87
N ASP A 40 5.06 -13.31 8.45
CA ASP A 40 5.75 -14.53 8.90
C ASP A 40 6.00 -15.55 7.76
N THR A 41 5.40 -15.37 6.57
CA THR A 41 5.54 -16.24 5.39
C THR A 41 6.58 -15.76 4.36
N LYS A 42 7.61 -14.98 4.76
CA LYS A 42 8.36 -14.09 3.86
C LYS A 42 9.87 -14.38 3.71
N SER A 43 10.42 -13.90 2.58
CA SER A 43 11.86 -13.65 2.41
C SER A 43 12.34 -12.60 3.42
N ASP A 44 13.64 -12.56 3.71
CA ASP A 44 14.20 -11.58 4.65
C ASP A 44 13.94 -10.12 4.22
N TYR A 45 13.88 -9.86 2.91
CA TYR A 45 13.58 -8.53 2.34
C TYR A 45 12.15 -8.08 2.66
N GLN A 46 11.16 -8.92 2.38
CA GLN A 46 9.75 -8.60 2.65
C GLN A 46 9.47 -8.50 4.15
N ARG A 47 10.17 -9.28 4.98
CA ARG A 47 10.08 -9.17 6.44
C ARG A 47 10.53 -7.81 6.96
N ALA A 48 11.58 -7.24 6.38
CA ALA A 48 12.09 -5.93 6.77
C ALA A 48 11.16 -4.78 6.35
N VAL A 49 10.57 -4.88 5.15
CA VAL A 49 9.63 -3.88 4.61
C VAL A 49 8.24 -3.95 5.28
N LEU A 50 7.84 -5.12 5.79
CA LEU A 50 6.52 -5.32 6.41
C LEU A 50 6.55 -5.29 7.94
N ASP A 51 7.61 -4.78 8.57
CA ASP A 51 7.73 -4.77 10.04
C ASP A 51 6.65 -3.88 10.69
N ASP A 52 6.39 -2.71 10.10
CA ASP A 52 5.33 -1.78 10.52
C ASP A 52 4.02 -1.97 9.74
N LEU A 53 4.01 -2.89 8.77
CA LEU A 53 2.89 -3.19 7.86
C LEU A 53 2.45 -1.98 7.04
N VAL A 54 3.35 -1.02 6.85
CA VAL A 54 3.16 0.16 6.03
C VAL A 54 4.26 0.20 4.98
N VAL A 55 3.90 0.19 3.71
CA VAL A 55 4.87 0.34 2.62
C VAL A 55 4.97 1.82 2.26
N SER A 56 6.11 2.44 2.53
CA SER A 56 6.43 3.77 2.04
C SER A 56 6.67 3.76 0.52
N GLU A 57 6.55 4.92 -0.12
CA GLU A 57 6.85 5.04 -1.55
C GLU A 57 8.29 4.59 -1.89
N ALA A 58 9.25 4.90 -1.02
CA ALA A 58 10.64 4.48 -1.19
C ALA A 58 10.77 2.96 -1.15
N GLU A 59 10.09 2.28 -0.22
CA GLU A 59 10.10 0.82 -0.12
C GLU A 59 9.41 0.16 -1.31
N TYR A 60 8.31 0.73 -1.80
CA TYR A 60 7.65 0.23 -3.00
C TYR A 60 8.53 0.39 -4.24
N ARG A 61 9.16 1.56 -4.44
CA ARG A 61 10.13 1.80 -5.52
C ARG A 61 11.30 0.81 -5.44
N ASN A 62 11.89 0.65 -4.26
CA ASN A 62 12.98 -0.29 -4.04
C ASN A 62 12.57 -1.75 -4.32
N ALA A 63 11.35 -2.17 -3.96
CA ALA A 63 10.86 -3.51 -4.26
C ALA A 63 10.69 -3.75 -5.77
N VAL A 64 10.23 -2.75 -6.51
CA VAL A 64 10.12 -2.81 -7.98
C VAL A 64 11.51 -2.86 -8.61
N ASP A 65 12.44 -2.03 -8.15
CA ASP A 65 13.84 -2.04 -8.61
C ASP A 65 14.51 -3.38 -8.32
N ALA A 66 14.37 -3.93 -7.11
CA ALA A 66 14.93 -5.23 -6.74
C ALA A 66 14.36 -6.38 -7.59
N THR A 67 13.06 -6.31 -7.93
CA THR A 67 12.44 -7.29 -8.84
C THR A 67 13.02 -7.18 -10.24
N ARG A 68 13.20 -5.95 -10.73
CA ARG A 68 13.80 -5.69 -12.05
C ARG A 68 15.24 -6.21 -12.10
N ASP A 69 16.04 -5.93 -11.09
CA ASP A 69 17.44 -6.35 -11.00
C ASP A 69 17.53 -7.88 -10.90
N CYS A 70 16.65 -8.54 -10.12
CA CYS A 70 16.55 -10.00 -10.07
C CYS A 70 16.27 -10.63 -11.44
N LEU A 71 15.41 -10.02 -12.25
CA LEU A 71 15.12 -10.48 -13.61
C LEU A 71 16.32 -10.26 -14.54
N GLN A 72 16.98 -9.11 -14.43
CA GLN A 72 18.18 -8.81 -15.20
C GLN A 72 19.30 -9.82 -14.91
N ASP A 73 19.52 -10.17 -13.64
CA ASP A 73 20.50 -11.18 -13.22
C ASP A 73 20.18 -12.59 -13.74
N LYS A 74 18.89 -12.88 -13.98
CA LYS A 74 18.43 -14.13 -14.60
C LYS A 74 18.47 -14.10 -16.13
N GLY A 75 19.01 -13.03 -16.73
CA GLY A 75 19.22 -12.89 -18.17
C GLY A 75 18.03 -12.35 -18.95
N PHE A 76 17.06 -11.71 -18.28
CA PHE A 76 15.96 -11.02 -18.95
C PHE A 76 16.43 -9.65 -19.46
N GLY A 77 15.93 -9.24 -20.61
CA GLY A 77 15.92 -7.83 -20.98
C GLY A 77 14.90 -7.12 -20.11
N VAL A 78 15.28 -6.01 -19.49
CA VAL A 78 14.40 -5.21 -18.62
C VAL A 78 14.38 -3.75 -19.08
N GLY A 79 13.17 -3.18 -19.17
CA GLY A 79 12.96 -1.77 -19.49
C GLY A 79 13.09 -0.86 -18.26
N GLY A 80 12.95 0.44 -18.48
CA GLY A 80 12.87 1.41 -17.39
C GLY A 80 11.61 1.23 -16.54
N VAL A 81 11.65 1.72 -15.30
CA VAL A 81 10.46 1.76 -14.44
C VAL A 81 9.54 2.87 -14.93
N GLU A 82 8.29 2.49 -15.19
CA GLU A 82 7.22 3.35 -15.63
C GLU A 82 6.14 3.45 -14.54
N GLN A 83 5.49 4.60 -14.47
CA GLN A 83 4.40 4.84 -13.54
C GLN A 83 3.06 4.78 -14.27
N ASP A 84 2.14 3.94 -13.79
CA ASP A 84 0.74 3.89 -14.21
C ASP A 84 -0.16 4.21 -13.00
N GLY A 85 -0.61 5.46 -12.93
CA GLY A 85 -1.35 5.99 -11.79
C GLY A 85 -0.54 5.88 -10.50
N ASN A 86 -0.97 5.04 -9.57
CA ASN A 86 -0.29 4.78 -8.29
C ASN A 86 0.58 3.52 -8.33
N GLN A 87 0.75 2.87 -9.48
CA GLN A 87 1.55 1.66 -9.61
C GLN A 87 2.82 1.93 -10.39
N LEU A 88 3.85 1.17 -10.06
CA LEU A 88 5.11 1.13 -10.79
C LEU A 88 5.21 -0.22 -11.49
N GLY A 89 5.64 -0.18 -12.74
CA GLY A 89 5.85 -1.37 -13.56
C GLY A 89 7.08 -1.20 -14.45
N PHE A 90 7.46 -2.26 -15.15
CA PHE A 90 8.50 -2.23 -16.16
C PHE A 90 8.23 -3.34 -17.17
N SER A 91 8.74 -3.18 -18.39
CA SER A 91 8.70 -4.22 -19.40
C SER A 91 9.84 -5.23 -19.19
N SER A 92 9.59 -6.50 -19.52
CA SER A 92 10.65 -7.51 -19.57
C SER A 92 10.50 -8.42 -20.79
N SER A 93 11.63 -8.93 -21.29
CA SER A 93 11.70 -9.87 -22.42
C SER A 93 12.70 -10.98 -22.13
N TYR A 94 12.47 -12.17 -22.68
CA TYR A 94 13.36 -13.31 -22.57
C TYR A 94 13.42 -14.05 -23.90
N ASP A 95 14.62 -14.14 -24.48
CA ASP A 95 14.84 -14.74 -25.81
C ASP A 95 15.48 -16.14 -25.75
N GLY A 96 15.47 -16.79 -24.58
CA GLY A 96 16.01 -18.14 -24.37
C GLY A 96 14.98 -19.27 -24.58
N PRO A 97 15.42 -20.53 -24.74
CA PRO A 97 14.51 -21.68 -24.88
C PRO A 97 13.66 -21.89 -23.61
N HIS A 98 12.33 -21.85 -23.75
CA HIS A 98 11.40 -21.66 -22.62
C HIS A 98 11.03 -22.89 -21.79
N ALA A 99 11.04 -22.66 -20.47
CA ALA A 99 10.25 -23.24 -19.35
C ALA A 99 10.79 -22.63 -18.03
N ALA A 100 12.10 -22.34 -18.00
CA ALA A 100 12.78 -21.70 -16.87
C ALA A 100 12.38 -20.23 -16.66
N SER A 101 11.82 -19.55 -17.67
CA SER A 101 11.55 -18.11 -17.63
C SER A 101 10.35 -17.75 -16.75
N GLU A 102 9.24 -18.49 -16.79
CA GLU A 102 8.07 -18.19 -15.95
C GLU A 102 8.35 -18.44 -14.47
N GLY A 103 9.04 -19.54 -14.14
CA GLY A 103 9.45 -19.83 -12.76
C GLY A 103 10.43 -18.80 -12.21
N ALA A 104 11.35 -18.30 -13.05
CA ALA A 104 12.26 -17.22 -12.70
C ALA A 104 11.53 -15.90 -12.41
N MET A 105 10.54 -15.55 -13.26
CA MET A 105 9.72 -14.35 -13.07
C MET A 105 8.91 -14.41 -11.79
N GLN A 106 8.23 -15.53 -11.57
CA GLN A 106 7.44 -15.75 -10.37
C GLN A 106 8.32 -15.70 -9.11
N ALA A 107 9.50 -16.32 -9.13
CA ALA A 107 10.42 -16.30 -7.99
C ALA A 107 10.88 -14.88 -7.63
N CYS A 108 11.29 -14.06 -8.61
CA CYS A 108 11.67 -12.67 -8.36
C CYS A 108 10.50 -11.85 -7.80
N HIS A 109 9.31 -12.03 -8.39
CA HIS A 109 8.11 -11.36 -7.92
C HIS A 109 7.75 -11.76 -6.48
N ASP A 110 7.78 -13.05 -6.17
CA ASP A 110 7.47 -13.56 -4.83
C ASP A 110 8.49 -13.13 -3.79
N GLU A 111 9.76 -13.02 -4.16
CA GLU A 111 10.82 -12.62 -3.25
C GLU A 111 10.76 -11.14 -2.87
N TYR A 112 10.44 -10.25 -3.84
CA TYR A 112 10.60 -8.81 -3.66
C TYR A 112 9.28 -8.03 -3.67
N LEU A 113 8.32 -8.38 -4.55
CA LEU A 113 7.21 -7.48 -4.89
C LEU A 113 5.83 -7.97 -4.47
N ASN A 114 5.55 -9.27 -4.47
CA ASN A 114 4.20 -9.82 -4.32
C ASN A 114 3.41 -9.18 -3.17
N GLN A 115 4.02 -9.10 -1.99
CA GLN A 115 3.33 -8.70 -0.77
C GLN A 115 3.49 -7.21 -0.50
N VAL A 116 4.62 -6.63 -0.92
CA VAL A 116 4.84 -5.18 -0.90
C VAL A 116 3.83 -4.48 -1.81
N ALA A 117 3.61 -5.00 -3.01
CA ALA A 117 2.62 -4.48 -3.96
C ALA A 117 1.18 -4.63 -3.43
N ALA A 118 0.87 -5.77 -2.81
CA ALA A 118 -0.46 -5.99 -2.21
C ALA A 118 -0.75 -4.96 -1.12
N VAL A 119 0.19 -4.70 -0.20
CA VAL A 119 0.05 -3.67 0.84
C VAL A 119 0.01 -2.27 0.23
N TRP A 120 0.90 -1.95 -0.71
CA TRP A 120 0.92 -0.66 -1.37
C TRP A 120 -0.42 -0.29 -2.01
N VAL A 121 -0.98 -1.19 -2.83
CA VAL A 121 -2.30 -1.01 -3.47
C VAL A 121 -3.41 -0.85 -2.41
N SER A 122 -3.28 -1.56 -1.29
CA SER A 122 -4.21 -1.49 -0.18
C SER A 122 -4.25 -0.12 0.50
N GLN A 123 -3.11 0.57 0.58
CA GLN A 123 -3.01 1.85 1.28
C GLN A 123 -3.63 3.01 0.50
N ARG A 124 -3.83 2.85 -0.82
CA ARG A 124 -4.37 3.90 -1.71
C ARG A 124 -3.60 5.22 -1.63
N ILE A 125 -2.31 5.14 -1.34
CA ILE A 125 -1.40 6.29 -1.33
C ILE A 125 -1.00 6.60 -2.78
N SER A 126 -0.89 7.89 -3.11
CA SER A 126 -0.42 8.33 -4.41
C SER A 126 1.10 8.36 -4.46
N LEU A 127 1.67 7.90 -5.58
CA LEU A 127 3.07 8.13 -5.88
C LEU A 127 3.31 9.63 -6.05
N THR A 128 4.37 10.13 -5.42
CA THR A 128 4.88 11.47 -5.70
C THR A 128 5.69 11.41 -7.00
N SER A 129 5.33 12.27 -7.96
CA SER A 129 6.02 12.40 -9.25
C SER A 129 7.37 13.07 -9.12
#